data_AF-A0A7X4ED50-F1
#
_entry.id   AF-A0A7X4ED50-F1
#
_cell.length_a   1.000
_cell.length_b   1.000
_cell.length_c   1.000
_cell.angle_alpha   90.00
_cell.angle_beta   90.00
_cell.angle_gamma   90.00
#
_symmetry.space_group_name_H-M   'P 1'
#
loop_
_entity.id
_entity.type
_entity.pdbx_description
1 polymer ?
#
loop_
_entity_poly.entity_id
_entity_poly.type
_entity_poly.pdbx_seq_one_letter_code
_entity_poly.pdbx_strand_id
1 'polypeptide(L)'
;MEGYKSQPIEKWDWYSWTGFYLELQRRLGLSDQDCWNYVSNPNGGFLAFYWHYQGDEGCEQYLQIEEEKLCFKICATHENNQRSLRDKWHKKITAECPNYGLELTKPVRFGKGKTMTVCLYNGEYRECSNGLIDIDGTVARLKKAEGLLDAVKE
;
A
#
# COMPACT_ATOMS: atom_id res chain seq x y z
N MET A 1 -3.11 20.78 -6.77
CA MET A 1 -1.64 20.91 -6.81
C MET A 1 -1.16 19.82 -7.75
N GLU A 2 -0.75 20.16 -8.96
CA GLU A 2 -0.59 19.21 -10.09
C GLU A 2 0.87 18.77 -10.33
N GLY A 3 1.80 19.10 -9.42
CA GLY A 3 3.24 18.90 -9.61
C GLY A 3 3.63 17.47 -9.94
N TYR A 4 2.86 16.48 -9.46
CA TYR A 4 3.08 15.07 -9.75
C TYR A 4 2.90 14.70 -11.24
N LYS A 5 2.10 15.45 -12.00
CA LYS A 5 1.89 15.22 -13.44
C LYS A 5 2.97 15.83 -14.32
N SER A 6 3.70 16.82 -13.83
CA SER A 6 4.61 17.64 -14.65
C SER A 6 6.08 17.26 -14.53
N GLN A 7 6.43 16.34 -13.64
CA GLN A 7 7.81 15.92 -13.44
C GLN A 7 7.94 14.40 -13.25
N PRO A 8 9.11 13.82 -13.61
CA PRO A 8 9.40 12.41 -13.35
C PRO A 8 9.23 12.03 -11.88
N ILE A 9 8.83 10.78 -11.63
CA ILE A 9 8.51 10.27 -10.28
C ILE A 9 9.71 10.33 -9.33
N GLU A 10 10.93 10.30 -9.85
CA GLU A 10 12.18 10.40 -9.10
C GLU A 10 12.46 11.82 -8.61
N LYS A 11 11.76 12.82 -9.16
CA LYS A 11 11.88 14.24 -8.78
C LYS A 11 10.74 14.68 -7.86
N TRP A 12 9.85 13.77 -7.48
CA TRP A 12 8.72 14.12 -6.64
C TRP A 12 9.19 14.60 -5.27
N ASP A 13 8.71 15.78 -4.92
CA ASP A 13 8.81 16.37 -3.61
C ASP A 13 7.53 16.12 -2.80
N TRP A 14 7.49 16.68 -1.59
CA TRP A 14 6.33 16.65 -0.70
C TRP A 14 5.01 17.05 -1.40
N TYR A 15 5.06 18.10 -2.21
CA TYR A 15 3.90 18.66 -2.90
C TYR A 15 3.41 17.74 -4.02
N SER A 16 4.35 17.09 -4.71
CA SER A 16 4.04 16.07 -5.72
C SER A 16 3.36 14.86 -5.08
N TRP A 17 3.93 14.32 -4.00
CA TRP A 17 3.31 13.21 -3.27
C TRP A 17 1.90 13.54 -2.76
N THR A 18 1.72 14.73 -2.19
CA THR A 18 0.41 15.20 -1.73
C THR A 18 -0.60 15.26 -2.89
N GLY A 19 -0.21 15.83 -4.03
CA GLY A 19 -1.07 15.92 -5.22
C GLY A 19 -1.42 14.55 -5.79
N PHE A 20 -0.47 13.63 -5.82
CA PHE A 20 -0.68 12.25 -6.26
C PHE A 20 -1.66 11.50 -5.35
N TYR A 21 -1.51 11.59 -4.03
CA TYR A 21 -2.41 10.93 -3.07
C TYR A 21 -3.83 11.49 -3.11
N LEU A 22 -4.00 12.81 -3.29
CA LEU A 22 -5.32 13.42 -3.51
C LEU A 22 -6.00 12.88 -4.77
N GLU A 23 -5.24 12.68 -5.86
CA GLU A 23 -5.79 12.07 -7.06
C GLU A 23 -6.12 10.59 -6.84
N LEU A 24 -5.26 9.82 -6.18
CA LEU A 24 -5.56 8.42 -5.86
C LEU A 24 -6.84 8.31 -5.02
N GLN A 25 -6.98 9.12 -3.98
CA GLN A 25 -8.19 9.22 -3.15
C GLN A 25 -9.44 9.40 -4.02
N ARG A 26 -9.39 10.37 -4.96
CA ARG A 26 -10.48 10.64 -5.89
C ARG A 26 -10.76 9.47 -6.84
N ARG A 27 -9.71 8.88 -7.41
CA ARG A 27 -9.80 7.81 -8.43
C ARG A 27 -10.23 6.47 -7.87
N LEU A 28 -9.89 6.19 -6.61
CA LEU A 28 -10.31 5.02 -5.87
C LEU A 28 -11.67 5.22 -5.18
N GLY A 29 -12.27 6.42 -5.30
CA GLY A 29 -13.61 6.71 -4.78
C GLY A 29 -13.66 6.76 -3.25
N LEU A 30 -12.55 7.12 -2.60
CA LEU A 30 -12.44 7.17 -1.15
C LEU A 30 -13.01 8.49 -0.62
N SER A 31 -13.98 8.40 0.28
CA SER A 31 -14.61 9.57 0.93
C SER A 31 -13.92 9.99 2.23
N ASP A 32 -13.04 9.16 2.78
CA ASP A 32 -12.45 9.37 4.09
C ASP A 32 -11.34 10.40 4.04
N GLN A 33 -11.37 11.34 4.99
CA GLN A 33 -10.38 12.42 5.08
C GLN A 33 -9.02 11.95 5.60
N ASP A 34 -8.98 10.75 6.22
CA ASP A 34 -7.79 10.20 6.88
C ASP A 34 -7.11 9.08 6.07
N CYS A 35 -7.36 8.99 4.77
CA CYS A 35 -6.73 7.98 3.91
C CYS A 35 -5.23 8.24 3.67
N TRP A 36 -4.67 9.37 4.12
CA TRP A 36 -3.23 9.58 4.11
C TRP A 36 -2.76 10.60 5.15
N ASN A 37 -1.55 10.40 5.67
CA ASN A 37 -0.91 11.31 6.63
C ASN A 37 0.62 11.14 6.64
N TYR A 38 1.32 12.10 7.25
CA TYR A 38 2.75 11.96 7.53
C TYR A 38 2.99 11.00 8.69
N VAL A 39 3.87 10.01 8.47
CA VAL A 39 4.33 9.09 9.51
C VAL A 39 5.76 9.45 9.88
N SER A 40 5.96 10.00 11.07
CA SER A 40 7.29 10.30 11.60
C SER A 40 8.05 9.02 11.97
N ASN A 41 9.35 9.00 11.67
CA ASN A 41 10.27 7.95 12.10
C ASN A 41 11.66 8.57 12.38
N PRO A 42 12.59 7.85 13.04
CA PRO A 42 13.92 8.38 13.36
C PRO A 42 14.76 8.84 12.15
N ASN A 43 14.40 8.44 10.93
CA ASN A 43 15.08 8.80 9.68
C ASN A 43 14.37 9.91 8.89
N GLY A 44 13.39 10.60 9.47
CA GLY A 44 12.68 11.71 8.80
C GLY A 44 11.36 11.35 8.13
N GLY A 45 10.75 10.22 8.53
CA GLY A 45 9.36 9.90 8.19
C GLY A 45 9.08 9.59 6.72
N PHE A 46 7.79 9.53 6.35
CA PHE A 46 7.29 9.42 4.97
C PHE A 46 5.80 9.77 4.89
N LEU A 47 5.30 10.10 3.71
CA LEU A 47 3.85 10.25 3.47
C LEU A 47 3.21 8.88 3.22
N ALA A 48 2.28 8.49 4.07
CA ALA A 48 1.58 7.22 3.99
C ALA A 48 0.18 7.40 3.41
N PHE A 49 -0.26 6.50 2.55
CA PHE A 49 -1.63 6.41 2.05
C PHE A 49 -2.19 5.03 2.34
N TYR A 50 -3.38 4.92 2.94
CA TYR A 50 -3.98 3.69 3.41
C TYR A 50 -5.39 3.56 2.88
N TRP A 51 -5.76 2.38 2.40
CA TRP A 51 -7.08 2.13 1.85
C TRP A 51 -7.39 0.64 1.78
N HIS A 52 -8.61 0.34 1.31
CA HIS A 52 -9.08 -1.01 1.02
C HIS A 52 -8.95 -1.95 2.23
N TYR A 53 -9.58 -1.52 3.32
CA TYR A 53 -9.60 -2.24 4.59
C TYR A 53 -10.56 -3.44 4.54
N GLN A 54 -10.16 -4.54 5.16
CA GLN A 54 -10.99 -5.73 5.40
C GLN A 54 -10.58 -6.43 6.70
N GLY A 55 -11.32 -7.48 7.07
CA GLY A 55 -11.06 -8.26 8.27
C GLY A 55 -12.04 -7.90 9.38
N ASP A 56 -11.64 -8.21 10.63
CA ASP A 56 -12.48 -8.09 11.81
C ASP A 56 -11.74 -7.45 12.99
N GLU A 57 -12.40 -7.39 14.15
CA GLU A 57 -11.84 -6.86 15.38
C GLU A 57 -10.56 -7.58 15.84
N GLY A 58 -10.29 -8.81 15.38
CA GLY A 58 -9.11 -9.59 15.74
C GLY A 58 -7.92 -9.33 14.84
N CYS A 59 -8.15 -9.05 13.56
CA CYS A 59 -7.12 -8.61 12.64
C CYS A 59 -7.72 -7.89 11.42
N GLU A 60 -7.28 -6.66 11.21
CA GLU A 60 -7.60 -5.89 10.00
C GLU A 60 -6.46 -6.06 8.98
N GLN A 61 -6.79 -6.15 7.70
CA GLN A 61 -5.85 -6.13 6.58
C GLN A 61 -6.18 -4.94 5.68
N TYR A 62 -5.15 -4.32 5.12
CA TYR A 62 -5.34 -3.15 4.26
C TYR A 62 -4.13 -2.95 3.36
N LEU A 63 -4.29 -2.08 2.36
CA LEU A 63 -3.21 -1.66 1.49
C LEU A 63 -2.64 -0.34 1.97
N GLN A 64 -1.32 -0.20 1.85
CA GLN A 64 -0.62 1.02 2.19
C GLN A 64 0.44 1.37 1.16
N ILE A 65 0.50 2.63 0.75
CA ILE A 65 1.64 3.19 0.04
C ILE A 65 2.54 3.88 1.08
N GLU A 66 3.81 3.50 1.09
CA GLU A 66 4.90 4.20 1.79
C GLU A 66 5.78 4.85 0.72
N GLU A 67 5.29 5.95 0.14
CA GLU A 67 5.87 6.63 -1.02
C GLU A 67 6.15 5.65 -2.17
N GLU A 68 7.40 5.22 -2.36
CA GLU A 68 7.82 4.34 -3.46
C GLU A 68 7.38 2.88 -3.27
N LYS A 69 6.82 2.52 -2.11
CA LYS A 69 6.50 1.12 -1.78
C LYS A 69 5.00 0.90 -1.72
N LEU A 70 4.55 -0.17 -2.37
CA LEU A 70 3.21 -0.73 -2.17
C LEU A 70 3.29 -1.89 -1.17
N CYS A 71 2.58 -1.74 -0.06
CA CYS A 71 2.61 -2.62 1.11
C CYS A 71 1.25 -3.28 1.34
N PHE A 72 1.27 -4.59 1.60
CA PHE A 72 0.14 -5.30 2.20
C PHE A 72 0.34 -5.29 3.70
N LYS A 73 -0.60 -4.72 4.44
CA LYS A 73 -0.50 -4.49 5.88
C LYS A 73 -1.52 -5.31 6.65
N ILE A 74 -1.19 -5.57 7.92
CA ILE A 74 -2.13 -6.04 8.92
C ILE A 74 -2.06 -5.17 10.18
N CYS A 75 -3.19 -5.04 10.87
CA CYS A 75 -3.31 -4.50 12.21
C CYS A 75 -3.82 -5.61 13.14
N ALA A 76 -2.96 -6.11 14.03
CA ALA A 76 -3.30 -7.12 15.03
C ALA A 76 -3.66 -6.42 16.34
N THR A 77 -4.94 -6.42 16.69
CA THR A 77 -5.51 -5.68 17.82
C THR A 77 -5.18 -6.30 19.17
N HIS A 78 -5.01 -7.62 19.23
CA HIS A 78 -4.69 -8.35 20.45
C HIS A 78 -3.20 -8.66 20.56
N GLU A 79 -2.60 -8.23 21.66
CA GLU A 79 -1.24 -8.62 21.99
C GLU A 79 -1.20 -10.12 22.29
N ASN A 80 -0.34 -10.87 21.57
CA ASN A 80 0.00 -12.31 21.69
C ASN A 80 -0.23 -13.17 20.43
N ASN A 81 -0.89 -12.68 19.38
CA ASN A 81 -1.08 -13.43 18.13
C ASN A 81 -0.38 -12.80 16.90
N GLN A 82 0.36 -11.70 17.07
CA GLN A 82 0.90 -10.91 15.96
C GLN A 82 1.77 -11.73 15.01
N ARG A 83 2.67 -12.57 15.54
CA ARG A 83 3.51 -13.44 14.71
C ARG A 83 2.66 -14.41 13.89
N SER A 84 1.72 -15.10 14.53
CA SER A 84 0.87 -16.10 13.89
C SER A 84 -0.02 -15.47 12.82
N LEU A 85 -0.61 -14.30 13.09
CA LEU A 85 -1.40 -13.54 12.11
C LEU A 85 -0.54 -13.08 10.94
N ARG A 86 0.63 -12.51 11.22
CA ARG A 86 1.57 -12.06 10.19
C ARG A 86 2.00 -13.19 9.27
N ASP A 87 2.34 -14.35 9.84
CA ASP A 87 2.76 -15.54 9.08
C ASP A 87 1.56 -16.14 8.29
N LYS A 88 0.36 -16.17 8.88
CA LYS A 88 -0.90 -16.57 8.22
C LYS A 88 -1.19 -15.71 6.99
N TRP A 89 -1.22 -14.39 7.17
CA TRP A 89 -1.57 -13.44 6.10
C TRP A 89 -0.51 -13.37 5.01
N HIS A 90 0.77 -13.42 5.38
CA HIS A 90 1.85 -13.54 4.39
C HIS A 90 1.67 -14.80 3.52
N LYS A 91 1.36 -15.95 4.13
CA LYS A 91 1.15 -17.21 3.39
C LYS A 91 -0.08 -17.13 2.48
N LYS A 92 -1.21 -16.63 2.98
CA LYS A 92 -2.46 -16.48 2.21
C LYS A 92 -2.24 -15.58 0.98
N ILE A 93 -1.73 -14.37 1.19
CA ILE A 93 -1.53 -13.39 0.13
C ILE A 93 -0.52 -13.91 -0.90
N THR A 94 0.58 -14.51 -0.47
CA THR A 94 1.59 -15.06 -1.39
C THR A 94 1.05 -16.22 -2.22
N ALA A 95 0.15 -17.05 -1.65
CA ALA A 95 -0.46 -18.16 -2.37
C ALA A 95 -1.41 -17.70 -3.48
N GLU A 96 -2.17 -16.62 -3.26
CA GLU A 96 -3.09 -16.06 -4.26
C GLU A 96 -2.40 -15.13 -5.28
N CYS A 97 -1.24 -14.57 -4.94
CA CYS A 97 -0.51 -13.60 -5.76
C CYS A 97 -0.36 -13.97 -7.26
N PRO A 98 -0.04 -15.23 -7.65
CA PRO A 98 0.12 -15.60 -9.06
C PRO A 98 -1.13 -15.34 -9.93
N ASN A 99 -2.32 -15.31 -9.34
CA ASN A 99 -3.58 -15.09 -10.05
C ASN A 99 -3.80 -13.62 -10.47
N TYR A 100 -3.00 -12.69 -9.94
CA TYR A 100 -3.21 -11.24 -10.10
C TYR A 100 -2.12 -10.55 -10.92
N GLY A 101 -1.13 -11.30 -11.42
CA GLY A 101 -0.01 -10.74 -12.19
C GLY A 101 0.80 -9.72 -11.39
N LEU A 102 0.89 -9.92 -10.08
CA LEU A 102 1.74 -9.17 -9.17
C LEU A 102 2.91 -10.06 -8.76
N GLU A 103 4.03 -9.44 -8.41
CA GLU A 103 5.14 -10.12 -7.77
C GLU A 103 5.30 -9.55 -6.36
N LEU A 104 5.28 -10.42 -5.35
CA LEU A 104 5.39 -10.01 -3.96
C LEU A 104 6.65 -10.57 -3.32
N THR A 105 7.29 -9.76 -2.49
CA THR A 105 8.42 -10.16 -1.66
C THR A 105 8.08 -10.03 -0.18
N LYS A 106 8.83 -10.78 0.62
CA LYS A 106 8.78 -10.64 2.07
C LYS A 106 9.50 -9.35 2.50
N PRO A 107 8.95 -8.57 3.44
CA PRO A 107 9.63 -7.40 3.98
C PRO A 107 10.96 -7.77 4.65
N VAL A 108 12.01 -6.98 4.40
CA VAL A 108 13.36 -7.18 4.99
C VAL A 108 13.28 -7.30 6.51
N ARG A 109 12.50 -6.41 7.15
CA ARG A 109 12.17 -6.50 8.57
C ARG A 109 10.75 -7.01 8.72
N PHE A 110 10.63 -8.25 9.18
CA PHE A 110 9.34 -8.85 9.47
C PHE A 110 8.92 -8.48 10.89
N GLY A 111 8.21 -7.36 11.00
CA GLY A 111 7.91 -6.65 12.26
C GLY A 111 7.16 -7.49 13.31
N LYS A 112 7.05 -6.93 14.52
CA LYS A 112 6.38 -7.55 15.69
C LYS A 112 5.38 -6.60 16.37
N GLY A 113 5.08 -5.45 15.77
CA GLY A 113 4.20 -4.43 16.33
C GLY A 113 2.72 -4.72 16.06
N LYS A 114 1.85 -3.81 16.54
CA LYS A 114 0.40 -3.83 16.24
C LYS A 114 0.16 -3.78 14.73
N THR A 115 0.84 -2.86 14.04
CA THR A 115 0.79 -2.72 12.59
C THR A 115 2.04 -3.31 11.95
N MET A 116 1.87 -4.16 10.93
CA MET A 116 2.98 -4.86 10.28
C MET A 116 2.76 -4.95 8.78
N THR A 117 3.84 -4.82 8.00
CA THR A 117 3.84 -5.22 6.59
C THR A 117 4.00 -6.74 6.51
N VAL A 118 3.14 -7.39 5.73
CA VAL A 118 3.19 -8.85 5.49
C VAL A 118 3.76 -9.19 4.12
N CYS A 119 3.51 -8.36 3.10
CA CYS A 119 4.08 -8.48 1.77
C CYS A 119 4.40 -7.09 1.21
N LEU A 120 5.42 -7.02 0.35
CA LEU A 120 5.77 -5.85 -0.45
C LEU A 120 5.61 -6.19 -1.92
N TYR A 121 5.08 -5.26 -2.71
CA TYR A 121 5.19 -5.37 -4.16
C TYR A 121 6.66 -5.29 -4.59
N ASN A 122 7.09 -6.23 -5.43
CA ASN A 122 8.44 -6.29 -5.97
C ASN A 122 8.50 -5.56 -7.32
N GLY A 123 8.38 -4.24 -7.28
CA GLY A 123 8.46 -3.42 -8.47
C GLY A 123 8.03 -1.99 -8.19
N GLU A 124 8.08 -1.18 -9.24
CA GLU A 124 7.49 0.15 -9.22
C GLU A 124 5.99 0.04 -9.44
N TYR A 125 5.18 0.57 -8.53
CA TYR A 125 3.72 0.53 -8.67
C TYR A 125 3.18 1.73 -9.46
N ARG A 126 3.92 2.84 -9.53
CA ARG A 126 3.63 4.02 -10.34
C ARG A 126 3.97 3.71 -11.79
N GLU A 127 2.96 3.45 -12.62
CA GLU A 127 3.18 3.30 -14.06
C GLU A 127 3.62 4.64 -14.65
N CYS A 128 4.58 4.61 -15.57
CA CYS A 128 5.06 5.81 -16.24
C CYS A 128 4.91 5.68 -17.75
N SER A 129 4.48 6.75 -18.39
CA SER A 129 4.44 6.91 -19.85
C SER A 129 5.21 8.18 -20.22
N ASN A 130 6.17 8.07 -21.14
CA ASN A 130 7.06 9.18 -21.54
C ASN A 130 7.78 9.87 -20.37
N GLY A 131 8.15 9.10 -19.33
CA GLY A 131 8.86 9.60 -18.15
C GLY A 131 7.99 10.39 -17.17
N LEU A 132 6.67 10.39 -17.34
CA LEU A 132 5.69 10.99 -16.42
C LEU A 132 4.72 9.93 -15.94
N ILE A 133 4.06 10.19 -14.81
CA ILE A 133 3.06 9.28 -14.24
C ILE A 133 1.90 9.02 -15.22
N ASP A 134 1.66 7.74 -15.48
CA ASP A 134 0.41 7.25 -16.04
C ASP A 134 -0.52 6.91 -14.86
N ILE A 135 -1.40 7.85 -14.53
CA ILE A 135 -2.33 7.68 -13.42
C ILE A 135 -3.34 6.55 -13.69
N ASP A 136 -3.72 6.32 -14.94
CA ASP A 136 -4.71 5.30 -15.29
C ASP A 136 -4.10 3.91 -15.14
N GLY A 137 -2.89 3.71 -15.67
CA GLY A 137 -2.11 2.49 -15.47
C GLY A 137 -1.81 2.23 -13.99
N THR A 138 -1.44 3.28 -13.24
CA THR A 138 -1.18 3.17 -11.80
C THR A 138 -2.41 2.72 -11.04
N VAL A 139 -3.57 3.36 -11.26
CA VAL A 139 -4.84 2.96 -10.63
C VAL A 139 -5.23 1.53 -11.03
N ALA A 140 -5.04 1.15 -12.30
CA ALA A 140 -5.31 -0.22 -12.74
C ALA A 140 -4.43 -1.25 -12.01
N ARG A 141 -3.15 -0.93 -11.74
CA ARG A 141 -2.27 -1.78 -10.95
C ARG A 141 -2.70 -1.83 -9.48
N LEU A 142 -3.06 -0.71 -8.87
CA LEU A 142 -3.56 -0.68 -7.49
C LEU A 142 -4.84 -1.52 -7.33
N LYS A 143 -5.75 -1.49 -8.33
CA LYS A 143 -6.94 -2.36 -8.35
C LYS A 143 -6.63 -3.85 -8.43
N LYS A 144 -5.48 -4.25 -9.02
CA LYS A 144 -5.03 -5.65 -8.94
C LYS A 144 -4.62 -6.02 -7.51
N ALA A 145 -3.99 -5.10 -6.78
CA ALA A 145 -3.65 -5.31 -5.37
C ALA A 145 -4.90 -5.37 -4.49
N GLU A 146 -5.91 -4.55 -4.78
CA GLU A 146 -7.24 -4.64 -4.15
C GLU A 146 -7.86 -6.02 -4.41
N GLY A 147 -7.97 -6.43 -5.68
CA GLY A 147 -8.52 -7.73 -6.02
C GLY A 147 -7.77 -8.90 -5.37
N LEU A 148 -6.45 -8.81 -5.21
CA LEU A 148 -5.66 -9.80 -4.49
C LEU A 148 -6.01 -9.83 -2.99
N LEU A 149 -6.20 -8.67 -2.37
CA LEU A 149 -6.57 -8.61 -0.96
C LEU A 149 -8.00 -9.14 -0.74
N ASP A 150 -8.94 -8.80 -1.63
CA ASP A 150 -10.31 -9.32 -1.64
C ASP A 150 -10.35 -10.86 -1.74
N ALA A 151 -9.48 -11.47 -2.55
CA ALA A 151 -9.44 -12.93 -2.71
C ALA A 151 -9.03 -13.70 -1.45
N VAL A 152 -8.32 -13.06 -0.52
CA VAL A 152 -7.88 -13.72 0.72
C VAL A 152 -8.76 -13.40 1.92
N LYS A 153 -9.80 -12.58 1.72
CA LYS A 153 -10.76 -12.15 2.74
C LYS A 153 -11.39 -13.35 3.46
N GLU A 154 -11.66 -13.17 4.74
CA GLU A 154 -12.37 -14.14 5.60
C GLU A 154 -13.80 -13.69 5.87
#